data_AF-A0A2V2ZND7-F1
#
_entry.id   AF-A0A2V2ZND7-F1
#
_cell.length_a   1.000
_cell.length_b   1.000
_cell.length_c   1.000
_cell.angle_alpha   90.00
_cell.angle_beta   90.00
_cell.angle_gamma   90.00
#
_symmetry.space_group_name_H-M   'P 1'
#
loop_
_entity.id
_entity.type
_entity.pdbx_description
1 polymer ?
#
loop_
_entity_poly.entity_id
_entity_poly.type
_entity_poly.pdbx_seq_one_letter_code
_entity_poly.pdbx_strand_id
1 'polypeptide(L)'
;MLAQQSETKEHFLSLLKEHSPHHQAASRFNMTIEETVKLMHEIEDDINKKLEEKIENYRWIDYTEIVKINHAENMKYYLVIS
;
A
#
# COMPACT_ATOMS: atom_id res chain seq x y z
N MET A 1 -15.47 7.60 9.61
CA MET A 1 -14.54 6.91 10.53
C MET A 1 -15.34 6.23 11.62
N LEU A 2 -14.96 5.03 12.08
CA LEU A 2 -15.68 4.33 13.17
C LEU A 2 -15.83 5.20 14.44
N ALA A 3 -14.87 6.10 14.68
CA ALA A 3 -14.89 7.08 15.77
C ALA A 3 -16.05 8.10 15.68
N GLN A 4 -16.57 8.31 14.48
CA GLN A 4 -17.65 9.26 14.20
C GLN A 4 -19.04 8.58 14.31
N GLN A 5 -19.08 7.24 14.35
CA GLN A 5 -20.29 6.43 14.48
C GLN A 5 -20.52 5.96 15.92
N SER A 6 -19.55 6.15 16.81
CA SER A 6 -19.58 5.74 18.20
C SER A 6 -20.05 6.88 19.11
N GLU A 7 -21.12 6.64 19.87
CA GLU A 7 -21.66 7.59 20.86
C GLU A 7 -20.81 7.67 22.14
N THR A 8 -20.05 6.62 22.45
CA THR A 8 -19.17 6.53 23.62
C THR A 8 -17.83 5.85 23.29
N LYS A 9 -16.82 6.04 24.16
CA LYS A 9 -15.50 5.41 24.01
C LYS A 9 -15.59 3.88 24.04
N GLU A 10 -16.46 3.35 24.87
CA GLU A 10 -16.70 1.90 25.00
C GLU A 10 -17.36 1.34 23.73
N HIS A 11 -18.31 2.06 23.15
CA HIS A 11 -18.94 1.71 21.87
C HIS A 11 -17.93 1.80 20.70
N PHE A 12 -17.01 2.76 20.73
CA PHE A 12 -15.94 2.82 19.74
C PHE A 12 -15.02 1.59 19.81
N LEU A 13 -14.65 1.17 21.03
CA LEU A 13 -13.81 -0.02 21.23
C LEU A 13 -14.53 -1.30 20.80
N SER A 14 -15.84 -1.42 21.01
CA SER A 14 -16.61 -2.56 20.51
C SER A 14 -16.68 -2.57 18.98
N LEU A 15 -16.91 -1.41 18.35
CA LEU A 15 -16.92 -1.27 16.89
C LEU A 15 -15.55 -1.58 16.27
N LEU A 16 -14.45 -1.23 16.92
CA LEU A 16 -13.10 -1.60 16.48
C LEU A 16 -12.88 -3.11 16.49
N LYS A 17 -13.44 -3.79 17.50
CA LYS A 17 -13.37 -5.25 17.61
C LYS A 17 -14.25 -5.94 16.57
N GLU A 18 -15.48 -5.46 16.40
CA GLU A 18 -16.47 -5.99 15.45
C GLU A 18 -16.05 -5.78 13.99
N HIS A 19 -15.52 -4.59 13.68
CA HIS A 19 -15.02 -4.26 12.36
C HIS A 19 -13.53 -4.55 12.17
N SER A 20 -12.89 -5.31 13.06
CA SER A 20 -11.50 -5.72 12.90
C SER A 20 -11.31 -6.43 11.55
N PRO A 21 -10.40 -5.97 10.68
CA PRO A 21 -10.14 -6.61 9.38
C PRO A 21 -9.80 -8.09 9.52
N HIS A 22 -9.06 -8.47 10.57
CA HIS A 22 -8.73 -9.86 10.88
C HIS A 22 -9.96 -10.68 11.25
N HIS A 23 -10.90 -10.12 12.03
CA HIS A 23 -12.15 -10.83 12.37
C HIS A 23 -13.08 -10.98 11.17
N GLN A 24 -13.17 -9.94 10.33
CA GLN A 24 -13.95 -10.00 9.11
C GLN A 24 -13.39 -11.03 8.12
N ALA A 25 -12.07 -11.06 7.96
CA ALA A 25 -11.40 -12.03 7.09
C ALA A 25 -11.55 -13.47 7.61
N ALA A 26 -11.33 -13.70 8.92
CA ALA A 26 -11.50 -15.02 9.53
C ALA A 26 -12.91 -15.58 9.31
N SER A 27 -13.93 -14.76 9.54
CA SER A 27 -15.33 -15.12 9.30
C SER A 27 -15.59 -15.40 7.81
N ARG A 28 -15.10 -14.53 6.91
CA ARG A 28 -15.33 -14.66 5.47
C ARG A 28 -14.64 -15.87 4.84
N PHE A 29 -13.47 -16.24 5.33
CA PHE A 29 -12.65 -17.32 4.77
C PHE A 29 -12.75 -18.62 5.57
N ASN A 30 -13.63 -18.70 6.58
CA ASN A 30 -13.75 -19.85 7.50
C ASN A 30 -12.41 -20.25 8.11
N MET A 31 -11.61 -19.27 8.50
CA MET A 31 -10.33 -19.45 9.17
C MET A 31 -10.43 -19.05 10.63
N THR A 32 -9.56 -19.58 11.48
CA THR A 32 -9.39 -19.03 12.83
C THR A 32 -8.76 -17.63 12.77
N ILE A 33 -8.96 -16.85 13.83
CA ILE A 33 -8.32 -15.53 13.95
C ILE A 33 -6.79 -15.65 13.89
N GLU A 34 -6.23 -16.68 14.53
CA GLU A 34 -4.79 -16.92 14.53
C GLU A 34 -4.26 -17.19 13.11
N GLU A 35 -4.88 -18.12 12.39
CA GLU A 35 -4.50 -18.44 11.00
C GLU A 35 -4.65 -17.22 10.09
N THR A 36 -5.70 -16.44 10.28
CA THR A 36 -5.96 -15.23 9.49
C THR A 36 -4.90 -14.16 9.75
N VAL A 37 -4.57 -13.90 11.02
CA VAL A 37 -3.54 -12.93 11.39
C VAL A 37 -2.20 -13.37 10.82
N LYS A 38 -1.84 -14.65 10.98
CA LYS A 38 -0.60 -15.21 10.43
C LYS A 38 -0.53 -15.04 8.91
N LEU A 39 -1.57 -15.43 8.19
CA LEU A 39 -1.63 -15.32 6.73
C LEU A 39 -1.54 -13.87 6.26
N MET A 40 -2.21 -12.93 6.94
CA MET A 40 -2.14 -11.51 6.59
C MET A 40 -0.72 -10.95 6.77
N HIS A 41 0.00 -11.33 7.84
CA HIS A 41 1.39 -10.95 8.02
C HIS A 41 2.30 -11.53 6.93
N GLU A 42 2.13 -12.80 6.57
CA GLU A 42 2.91 -13.43 5.49
C GLU A 42 2.70 -12.71 4.14
N ILE A 43 1.47 -12.26 3.86
CA ILE A 43 1.15 -11.46 2.67
C ILE A 43 1.82 -10.09 2.73
N GLU A 44 1.76 -9.40 3.87
CA GLU A 44 2.41 -8.10 4.06
C GLU A 44 3.92 -8.19 3.86
N ASP A 45 4.56 -9.23 4.40
CA ASP A 45 5.99 -9.49 4.24
C ASP A 45 6.38 -9.72 2.77
N ASP A 46 5.60 -10.52 2.02
CA ASP A 46 5.85 -10.76 0.59
C ASP A 46 5.67 -9.48 -0.25
N ILE A 47 4.66 -8.67 0.07
CA ILE A 47 4.45 -7.36 -0.59
C ILE A 47 5.63 -6.44 -0.31
N ASN A 48 6.05 -6.33 0.94
CA ASN A 48 7.17 -5.47 1.35
C ASN A 48 8.45 -5.89 0.66
N LYS A 49 8.77 -7.18 0.65
CA LYS A 49 9.95 -7.72 -0.04
C LYS A 49 9.95 -7.35 -1.52
N LYS A 50 8.84 -7.58 -2.22
CA LYS A 50 8.72 -7.24 -3.66
C LYS A 50 8.81 -5.74 -3.91
N LEU A 51 8.35 -4.92 -2.96
CA LEU A 51 8.44 -3.48 -3.06
C LEU A 51 9.89 -3.00 -2.87
N GLU A 52 10.60 -3.55 -1.89
CA GLU A 52 12.03 -3.27 -1.66
C GLU A 52 12.86 -3.67 -2.87
N GLU A 53 12.68 -4.88 -3.41
CA GLU A 53 13.35 -5.33 -4.63
C GLU A 53 13.10 -4.38 -5.81
N LYS A 54 11.87 -3.87 -5.95
CA LYS A 54 11.57 -2.86 -6.97
C LYS A 54 12.36 -1.59 -6.69
N ILE A 55 12.24 -1.01 -5.50
CA ILE A 55 12.91 0.25 -5.15
C ILE A 55 14.42 0.18 -5.39
N GLU A 56 15.06 -0.94 -5.05
CA GLU A 56 16.49 -1.15 -5.31
C GLU A 56 16.85 -1.20 -6.79
N ASN A 57 15.97 -1.78 -7.63
CA ASN A 57 16.21 -1.94 -9.06
C ASN A 57 15.75 -0.75 -9.91
N TYR A 58 14.86 0.11 -9.41
CA TYR A 58 14.38 1.29 -10.13
C TYR A 58 15.36 2.46 -10.00
N ARG A 59 16.01 2.80 -11.10
CA ARG A 59 16.76 4.04 -11.21
C ARG A 59 15.83 5.17 -11.64
N TRP A 60 15.57 6.13 -10.74
CA TRP A 60 15.00 7.41 -11.13
C TRP A 60 16.03 8.18 -11.94
N ILE A 61 15.70 8.52 -13.19
CA ILE A 61 16.56 9.35 -14.04
C ILE A 61 15.88 10.70 -14.20
N ASP A 62 16.48 11.73 -13.62
CA ASP A 62 16.03 13.11 -13.77
C ASP A 62 16.67 13.75 -15.01
N TYR A 63 15.83 14.11 -15.98
CA TYR A 63 16.22 14.77 -17.23
C TYR A 63 15.92 16.28 -17.23
N THR A 64 15.47 16.84 -16.11
CA THR A 64 14.99 18.23 -16.02
C THR A 64 16.02 19.23 -16.54
N GLU A 65 17.29 19.09 -16.17
CA GLU A 65 18.36 20.01 -16.61
C GLU A 65 18.75 19.80 -18.09
N ILE A 66 18.67 18.57 -18.60
CA ILE A 66 18.97 18.26 -20.02
C ILE A 66 17.92 18.90 -20.94
N VAL A 67 16.66 18.94 -20.50
CA VAL A 67 15.56 19.59 -21.22
C VAL A 67 15.69 21.12 -21.17
N LYS A 68 16.11 21.70 -20.04
CA LYS A 68 16.30 23.16 -19.90
C LYS A 68 17.40 23.73 -20.79
N ILE A 69 18.45 22.95 -21.08
CA ILE A 69 19.55 23.40 -21.94
C ILE A 69 19.12 23.51 -23.42
N ASN A 70 18.12 22.72 -23.84
CA ASN A 70 17.69 22.62 -25.24
C ASN A 70 16.29 23.23 -25.46
N HIS A 71 16.15 24.54 -25.18
CA HIS A 71 14.94 25.32 -25.47
C HIS A 71 14.74 25.56 -26.98
N ALA A 72 14.47 24.48 -27.73
CA ALA A 72 13.86 24.56 -29.04
C ALA A 72 12.34 24.35 -28.87
N GLU A 73 11.53 25.32 -29.31
CA GLU A 73 10.07 25.19 -29.31
C GLU A 73 9.66 23.92 -30.10
N ASN A 74 8.84 23.06 -29.48
CA ASN A 74 8.29 21.80 -30.02
C ASN A 74 9.17 20.53 -30.01
N MET A 75 10.18 20.42 -29.14
CA MET A 75 10.91 19.15 -28.93
C MET A 75 10.06 18.10 -28.19
N LYS A 76 10.09 16.85 -28.69
CA LYS A 76 9.50 15.67 -28.02
C LYS A 76 10.62 14.77 -27.51
N TYR A 77 10.58 14.45 -26.22
CA TYR A 77 11.53 13.55 -25.58
C TYR A 77 10.89 12.18 -25.39
N TYR A 78 11.62 11.11 -25.72
CA TYR A 78 11.17 9.74 -25.58
C TYR A 78 12.17 8.97 -24.70
N LEU A 79 11.69 8.38 -23.62
CA LEU A 79 12.47 7.45 -22.80
C LEU A 79 12.37 6.06 -23.43
N VAL A 80 13.47 5.56 -23.97
CA VAL A 80 13.57 4.17 -24.46
C VAL A 80 14.24 3.35 -23.37
N ILE A 81 13.51 2.37 -22.83
CA ILE A 81 14.00 1.44 -21.82
C ILE A 81 14.18 0.10 -22.54
N SER A 82 15.41 -0.42 -22.57
CA SER A 82 15.78 -1.72 -23.18
C SER A 82 15.64 -2.87 -22.19
#